data_AF-A0A2G9HPD6-F1
#
_entry.id   AF-A0A2G9HPD6-F1
#
_cell.length_a   1.000
_cell.length_b   1.000
_cell.length_c   1.000
_cell.angle_alpha   90.00
_cell.angle_beta   90.00
_cell.angle_gamma   90.00
#
_symmetry.space_group_name_H-M   'P 1'
#
loop_
_entity.id
_entity.type
_entity.pdbx_description
1 polymer ?
#
loop_
_entity_poly.entity_id
_entity_poly.type
_entity_poly.pdbx_seq_one_letter_code
_entity_poly.pdbx_strand_id
1 'polypeptide(L)'
;MLKERIVAEWPKDKKIAPKAANDVKLISAGKILENNKTVAQCKMPFGELPKGVITMHAVVQPSLAKAKTEKKVDETPKKNICSCSIL
;
A
#
# COMPACT_ATOMS: atom_id res chain seq x y z
N MET A 1 5.21 -10.06 -8.26
CA MET A 1 6.48 -9.40 -8.63
C MET A 1 6.61 -7.95 -8.15
N LEU A 2 5.78 -6.97 -8.58
CA LEU A 2 6.02 -5.56 -8.19
C LEU A 2 5.85 -5.29 -6.68
N LYS A 3 4.74 -5.73 -6.09
CA LYS A 3 4.50 -5.54 -4.65
C LYS A 3 5.52 -6.28 -3.78
N GLU A 4 6.01 -7.43 -4.25
CA GLU A 4 7.05 -8.20 -3.55
C GLU A 4 8.38 -7.44 -3.52
N ARG A 5 8.76 -6.78 -4.62
CA ARG A 5 9.94 -5.90 -4.64
C ARG A 5 9.80 -4.74 -3.66
N ILE A 6 8.62 -4.15 -3.55
CA ILE A 6 8.35 -3.07 -2.59
C ILE A 6 8.51 -3.56 -1.15
N VAL A 7 8.07 -4.79 -0.85
CA VAL A 7 8.25 -5.40 0.47
C VAL A 7 9.74 -5.66 0.75
N ALA A 8 10.48 -6.16 -0.24
CA ALA A 8 11.91 -6.47 -0.09
C ALA A 8 12.78 -5.22 0.08
N GLU A 9 12.52 -4.18 -0.71
CA GLU A 9 13.24 -2.90 -0.71
C GLU A 9 12.64 -1.89 0.28
N TRP A 10 11.77 -2.34 1.20
CA TRP A 10 11.11 -1.43 2.12
C TRP A 10 12.13 -0.77 3.07
N PRO A 11 12.08 0.56 3.25
CA PRO A 11 12.98 1.26 4.15
C PRO A 11 12.85 0.74 5.59
N LYS A 12 13.99 0.29 6.14
CA LYS A 12 14.06 -0.33 7.48
C LYS A 12 13.85 0.68 8.62
N ASP A 13 13.96 1.96 8.33
CA ASP A 13 13.76 3.08 9.27
C ASP A 13 12.28 3.41 9.53
N LYS A 14 11.33 2.78 8.82
CA LYS A 14 9.89 3.05 9.00
C LYS A 14 9.28 2.18 10.10
N LYS A 15 8.52 2.83 11.00
CA LYS A 15 7.74 2.15 12.06
C LYS A 15 6.67 1.19 11.53
N ILE A 16 6.19 1.42 10.31
CA ILE A 16 5.17 0.60 9.65
C ILE A 16 5.82 -0.03 8.42
N ALA A 17 5.90 -1.36 8.43
CA ALA A 17 6.44 -2.16 7.33
C ALA A 17 5.41 -3.21 6.88
N PRO A 18 5.27 -3.45 5.56
CA PRO A 18 4.38 -4.48 5.06
C PRO A 18 4.95 -5.88 5.38
N LYS A 19 4.11 -6.80 5.85
CA LYS A 19 4.53 -8.19 6.12
C LYS A 19 4.39 -9.07 4.90
N ALA A 20 3.41 -8.76 4.05
CA ALA A 20 3.17 -9.46 2.79
C ALA A 20 2.82 -8.47 1.68
N ALA A 21 2.94 -8.91 0.43
CA ALA A 21 2.52 -8.14 -0.74
C ALA A 21 1.05 -7.69 -0.68
N ASN A 22 0.19 -8.43 0.02
CA ASN A 22 -1.22 -8.08 0.23
C ASN A 22 -1.44 -6.90 1.18
N ASP A 23 -0.47 -6.60 2.04
CA ASP A 23 -0.52 -5.43 2.92
C ASP A 23 -0.13 -4.15 2.17
N VAL A 24 0.28 -4.24 0.89
CA VAL A 24 0.65 -3.08 0.07
C VAL A 24 -0.45 -2.79 -0.95
N LYS A 25 -0.95 -1.55 -0.96
CA LYS A 25 -1.79 -1.00 -2.02
C LYS A 25 -0.96 -0.03 -2.85
N LEU A 26 -0.90 -0.26 -4.15
CA LEU A 26 -0.26 0.65 -5.09
C LEU A 26 -1.32 1.57 -5.68
N ILE A 27 -1.05 2.87 -5.72
CA ILE A 27 -1.94 3.86 -6.30
C ILE A 27 -1.19 4.59 -7.40
N SER A 28 -1.78 4.64 -8.59
CA SER A 28 -1.25 5.39 -9.73
C SER A 28 -2.38 6.19 -10.36
N ALA A 29 -2.13 7.47 -10.64
CA ALA A 29 -3.11 8.38 -11.24
C ALA A 29 -4.51 8.34 -10.56
N GLY A 30 -4.54 8.23 -9.23
CA GLY A 30 -5.78 8.16 -8.45
C GLY A 30 -6.49 6.81 -8.46
N LYS A 31 -5.95 5.77 -9.11
CA LYS A 31 -6.51 4.41 -9.13
C LYS A 31 -5.65 3.44 -8.33
N ILE A 32 -6.29 2.60 -7.53
CA ILE A 32 -5.63 1.48 -6.85
C ILE A 32 -5.34 0.40 -7.89
N LEU A 33 -4.09 -0.05 -7.95
CA LEU A 33 -3.65 -1.13 -8.83
C LEU A 33 -3.92 -2.49 -8.17
N GLU A 34 -4.72 -3.30 -8.85
CA GLU A 34 -5.02 -4.67 -8.47
C GLU A 34 -3.81 -5.59 -8.69
N ASN A 35 -3.66 -6.62 -7.85
CA ASN A 35 -2.51 -7.53 -7.90
C ASN A 35 -2.32 -8.23 -9.26
N ASN A 36 -3.42 -8.43 -9.99
CA ASN A 36 -3.42 -9.16 -11.25
C ASN A 36 -3.18 -8.26 -12.47
N LYS A 37 -2.99 -6.96 -12.27
CA LYS A 37 -2.74 -5.99 -13.35
C LYS A 37 -1.27 -5.64 -13.43
N THR A 38 -0.78 -5.52 -14.67
CA THR A 38 0.59 -5.08 -14.94
C THR A 38 0.68 -3.56 -14.93
N VAL A 39 1.88 -3.01 -14.71
CA VAL A 39 2.13 -1.56 -14.78
C VAL A 39 1.78 -1.02 -16.17
N ALA A 40 1.99 -1.80 -17.23
CA ALA A 40 1.64 -1.45 -18.60
C ALA A 40 0.12 -1.27 -18.83
N GLN A 41 -0.71 -1.95 -18.04
CA GLN A 41 -2.17 -1.77 -18.08
C GLN A 41 -2.63 -0.52 -17.29
N CYS A 42 -1.72 0.07 -16.50
CA CYS A 42 -1.97 1.28 -15.75
C CYS A 42 -1.78 2.50 -16.67
N LYS A 43 -2.74 2.74 -17.57
CA LYS A 43 -2.72 3.90 -18.46
C LYS A 43 -2.72 5.20 -17.64
N MET A 44 -1.67 6.00 -17.79
CA MET A 44 -1.58 7.32 -17.19
C MET A 44 -2.49 8.29 -17.97
N PRO A 45 -3.35 9.07 -17.29
CA PRO A 45 -4.29 9.99 -17.94
C PRO A 45 -3.61 11.13 -18.70
N PHE A 46 -2.33 11.43 -18.40
CA PHE A 46 -1.55 12.49 -19.03
C PHE A 46 -0.64 12.02 -20.18
N GLY A 47 -0.80 10.78 -20.65
CA GLY A 47 0.05 10.21 -21.69
C GLY A 47 1.39 9.70 -21.16
N GLU A 48 1.96 8.73 -21.87
CA GLU A 48 3.28 8.16 -21.53
C GLU A 48 4.36 9.10 -22.09
N LEU A 49 5.04 9.83 -21.19
CA LEU A 49 6.16 10.69 -21.60
C LEU A 49 7.33 9.79 -22.05
N PRO A 50 8.02 10.08 -23.16
CA PRO A 50 9.18 9.31 -23.58
C PRO A 50 10.27 9.38 -22.49
N LYS A 51 10.70 8.21 -21.98
CA LYS A 51 11.59 8.05 -20.80
C LYS A 51 10.99 8.51 -19.46
N GLY A 52 9.66 8.69 -19.37
CA GLY A 52 8.98 9.09 -18.15
C GLY A 52 9.06 8.03 -17.06
N VAL A 53 9.60 8.39 -15.90
CA VAL A 53 9.53 7.55 -14.70
C VAL A 53 8.09 7.57 -14.19
N ILE A 54 7.47 6.40 -14.04
CA ILE A 54 6.14 6.27 -13.44
C ILE A 54 6.31 6.30 -11.92
N THR A 55 5.84 7.38 -11.31
CA THR A 55 5.79 7.49 -9.84
C THR A 55 4.45 6.96 -9.35
N MET A 56 4.49 5.99 -8.43
CA MET A 56 3.30 5.40 -7.79
C MET A 56 3.37 5.61 -6.28
N HIS A 57 2.22 5.73 -5.64
CA HIS A 57 2.13 5.76 -4.17
C HIS A 57 2.00 4.33 -3.65
N ALA A 58 2.88 3.93 -2.73
CA ALA A 58 2.79 2.66 -2.01
C ALA A 58 2.23 2.91 -0.60
N VAL A 59 1.03 2.40 -0.34
CA VAL A 59 0.36 2.51 0.96
C VAL A 59 0.41 1.17 1.66
N VAL A 60 0.94 1.15 2.88
CA VAL A 60 0.90 -0.04 3.73
C VAL A 60 -0.40 -0.04 4.52
N GLN A 61 -1.27 -1.00 4.21
CA GLN A 61 -2.48 -1.27 4.97
C GLN A 61 -2.38 -2.69 5.54
N PRO A 62 -1.99 -2.83 6.82
CA PRO A 62 -1.95 -4.13 7.48
C PRO A 62 -3.32 -4.80 7.41
N SER A 63 -3.37 -6.02 6.87
CA SER A 63 -4.59 -6.81 6.87
C SER A 63 -4.97 -7.21 8.30
N LEU A 64 -6.17 -6.80 8.75
CA LEU A 64 -6.71 -7.06 10.09
C LEU A 64 -6.88 -8.57 10.43
N ALA A 65 -6.65 -9.46 9.46
CA ALA A 65 -6.89 -10.90 9.59
C ALA A 65 -5.86 -11.65 10.45
N LYS A 66 -4.74 -11.03 10.86
CA LYS A 66 -3.72 -11.65 11.75
C LYS A 66 -3.62 -11.00 13.15
N ALA A 67 -4.72 -10.45 13.67
CA ALA A 67 -4.83 -10.05 15.07
C ALA A 67 -5.44 -11.16 15.96
N LYS A 68 -5.14 -12.43 15.67
CA LYS A 68 -5.52 -13.58 16.52
C LYS A 68 -4.29 -14.35 16.98
N THR A 69 -3.50 -13.77 17.88
CA THR A 69 -2.97 -14.50 19.04
C THR A 69 -2.44 -13.51 20.09
N GLU A 70 -3.16 -13.46 21.21
CA GLU A 70 -2.70 -13.19 22.57
C GLU A 70 -2.05 -11.84 22.91
N LYS A 71 -2.86 -10.91 23.41
CA LYS A 71 -3.02 -10.70 24.87
C LYS A 71 -4.30 -9.90 25.11
N LYS A 72 -5.20 -10.44 25.92
CA LYS A 72 -6.27 -9.67 26.56
C LYS A 72 -5.62 -8.61 27.46
N VAL A 73 -5.78 -7.33 27.14
CA VAL A 73 -6.06 -6.30 28.14
C VAL A 73 -7.14 -5.41 27.54
N ASP A 74 -8.19 -5.28 28.33
CA ASP A 74 -9.33 -4.39 28.20
C ASP A 74 -8.87 -2.96 27.86
N GLU A 75 -9.30 -2.42 26.71
CA GLU A 75 -9.76 -1.04 26.57
C GLU A 75 -10.27 -0.81 25.14
N THR A 76 -11.41 -0.14 25.07
CA THR A 76 -12.21 0.31 23.92
C THR A 76 -11.57 0.30 22.51
N PRO A 77 -12.31 -0.13 21.46
CA PRO A 77 -11.79 -0.18 20.10
C PRO A 77 -11.62 1.23 19.54
N LYS A 78 -10.44 1.84 19.73
CA LYS A 78 -10.00 2.98 18.92
C LYS A 78 -9.80 2.49 17.50
N LYS A 79 -10.87 2.62 16.71
CA LYS A 79 -10.84 2.58 15.25
C LYS A 79 -9.82 3.62 14.81
N ASN A 80 -8.59 3.20 14.52
CA ASN A 80 -7.62 4.03 13.82
C ASN A 80 -8.06 4.14 12.35
N ILE A 81 -9.16 4.86 12.13
CA ILE A 81 -9.51 5.42 10.83
C ILE A 81 -8.53 6.56 10.66
N CYS A 82 -7.54 6.37 9.79
CA CYS A 82 -6.72 7.47 9.32
C CYS A 82 -7.64 8.36 8.47
N SER A 83 -8.23 9.39 9.08
CA SER A 83 -9.03 10.40 8.40
C SER A 83 -8.08 11.37 7.70
N CYS A 84 -7.61 10.99 6.52
CA CYS A 84 -7.01 11.96 5.62
C CYS A 84 -8.15 12.75 4.97
N SER A 85 -8.35 13.99 5.42
CA SER A 85 -9.19 14.97 4.73
C SER A 85 -8.33 15.68 3.69
N ILE A 86 -8.88 15.88 2.49
CA ILE A 86 -8.28 16.79 1.49
C ILE A 86 -8.74 18.20 1.89
N LEU A 87 -7.80 19.10 2.16
CA LEU A 87 -8.06 20.53 2.38
C LEU A 87 -8.20 21.24 1.03
#